data_AF-A0A6L9G9F2-F1
#
_entry.id   AF-A0A6L9G9F2-F1
#
_cell.length_a   1.000
_cell.length_b   1.000
_cell.length_c   1.000
_cell.angle_alpha   90.00
_cell.angle_beta   90.00
_cell.angle_gamma   90.00
#
_symmetry.space_group_name_H-M   'P 1'
#
loop_
_entity.id
_entity.type
_entity.pdbx_description
1 polymer ?
#
loop_
_entity_poly.entity_id
_entity_poly.type
_entity_poly.pdbx_seq_one_letter_code
_entity_poly.pdbx_strand_id
1 'polypeptide(L)'
;MNRIDVRWNVREQCAELVVDGRSLEEIVDPERAWGVSPFARRFLRRPLKETLATYRADFSRRDDRMSGSEIELHVCCACGDLGCGNLAVDLDLGPEQVTWSRPHWAADDDEPEEPEESVPGDPLELMPQELVFARAEYDRALAKIEAYLSRPGWRQVPKADPENIVLRRIFAWVSGREGRRWQE
;
A
#
# COMPACT_ATOMS: atom_id res chain seq x y z
N MET A 1 -0.78 19.51 5.89
CA MET A 1 -0.34 18.71 4.74
C MET A 1 0.35 17.48 5.29
N ASN A 2 -0.15 16.31 4.93
CA ASN A 2 0.35 15.01 5.36
C ASN A 2 1.67 14.72 4.65
N ARG A 3 2.53 13.93 5.31
CA ARG A 3 3.77 13.44 4.71
C ARG A 3 3.53 12.06 4.11
N ILE A 4 4.06 11.85 2.91
CA ILE A 4 4.05 10.55 2.25
C ILE A 4 5.47 10.06 2.00
N ASP A 5 5.72 8.79 2.28
CA ASP A 5 6.97 8.11 1.96
C ASP A 5 6.72 6.63 1.65
N VAL A 6 7.78 5.84 1.50
CA VAL A 6 7.74 4.43 1.12
C VAL A 6 8.71 3.63 1.94
N ARG A 7 8.20 2.58 2.58
CA ARG A 7 8.97 1.60 3.35
C ARG A 7 8.99 0.26 2.63
N TRP A 8 10.04 -0.53 2.83
CA TRP A 8 10.06 -1.92 2.36
C TRP A 8 9.45 -2.83 3.43
N ASN A 9 8.36 -3.52 3.11
CA ASN A 9 7.83 -4.59 3.95
C ASN A 9 8.58 -5.90 3.62
N VAL A 10 9.33 -6.38 4.61
CA VAL A 10 10.13 -7.60 4.50
C VAL A 10 9.26 -8.85 4.43
N ARG A 11 8.18 -8.88 5.20
CA ARG A 11 7.26 -10.03 5.30
C ARG A 11 6.54 -10.25 3.98
N GLU A 12 5.96 -9.18 3.44
CA GLU A 12 5.19 -9.23 2.19
C GLU A 12 6.04 -9.01 0.94
N GLN A 13 7.34 -8.73 1.12
CA GLN A 13 8.30 -8.44 0.05
C GLN A 13 7.77 -7.40 -0.94
N CYS A 14 7.36 -6.25 -0.40
CA CYS A 14 6.70 -5.20 -1.16
C CYS A 14 7.12 -3.81 -0.72
N ALA A 15 6.84 -2.82 -1.56
CA ALA A 15 6.93 -1.41 -1.21
C ALA A 15 5.60 -0.94 -0.63
N GLU A 16 5.60 -0.42 0.59
CA GLU A 16 4.41 0.11 1.25
C GLU A 16 4.44 1.63 1.25
N LEU A 17 3.29 2.23 0.95
CA LEU A 17 3.08 3.65 1.18
C LEU A 17 2.97 3.90 2.69
N VAL A 18 3.61 4.98 3.12
CA VAL A 18 3.66 5.43 4.52
C VAL A 18 3.09 6.82 4.58
N VAL A 19 2.08 7.03 5.43
CA VAL A 19 1.46 8.33 5.67
C VAL A 19 1.74 8.73 7.12
N ASP A 20 2.32 9.91 7.30
CA ASP A 20 2.68 10.48 8.60
C ASP A 20 3.47 9.50 9.51
N GLY A 21 4.33 8.68 8.89
CA GLY A 21 5.21 7.72 9.57
C GLY A 21 4.59 6.35 9.87
N ARG A 22 3.34 6.11 9.49
CA ARG A 22 2.66 4.80 9.61
C ARG A 22 2.42 4.20 8.23
N SER A 23 2.65 2.89 8.05
CA SER A 23 2.27 2.28 6.77
C SER A 23 0.76 2.30 6.60
N LEU A 24 0.27 2.35 5.36
CA LEU A 24 -1.17 2.23 5.11
C LEU A 24 -1.74 0.95 5.75
N GLU A 25 -1.02 -0.18 5.68
CA GLU A 25 -1.37 -1.43 6.38
C GLU A 25 -1.60 -1.20 7.88
N GLU A 26 -0.70 -0.49 8.56
CA GLU A 26 -0.82 -0.18 10.00
C GLU A 26 -1.97 0.79 10.33
N ILE A 27 -2.48 1.52 9.34
CA ILE A 27 -3.61 2.44 9.49
C ILE A 27 -4.92 1.67 9.30
N VAL A 28 -5.01 0.88 8.22
CA VAL A 28 -6.27 0.30 7.74
C VAL A 28 -6.50 -1.15 8.20
N ASP A 29 -5.42 -1.85 8.53
CA ASP A 29 -5.45 -3.25 8.96
C ASP A 29 -4.49 -3.45 10.14
N PRO A 30 -4.78 -2.87 11.31
CA PRO A 30 -3.88 -2.93 12.47
C PRO A 30 -3.60 -4.37 12.92
N GLU A 31 -4.54 -5.29 12.70
CA GLU A 31 -4.40 -6.72 12.99
C GLU A 31 -3.71 -7.50 11.86
N ARG A 32 -3.50 -6.89 10.69
CA ARG A 32 -2.86 -7.45 9.49
C ARG A 32 -3.57 -8.71 9.00
N ALA A 33 -4.90 -8.68 9.01
CA ALA A 33 -5.76 -9.82 8.76
C ALA A 33 -6.23 -9.92 7.30
N TRP A 34 -6.28 -8.82 6.54
CA TRP A 34 -7.02 -8.76 5.29
C TRP A 34 -6.30 -8.10 4.10
N GLY A 35 -5.42 -7.11 4.33
CA GLY A 35 -4.91 -6.25 3.25
C GLY A 35 -3.40 -6.29 3.06
N VAL A 36 -2.93 -6.24 1.80
CA VAL A 36 -1.52 -5.97 1.49
C VAL A 36 -1.37 -4.89 0.43
N SER A 37 -0.18 -4.30 0.34
CA SER A 37 0.13 -3.33 -0.71
C SER A 37 -0.14 -3.91 -2.12
N PRO A 38 -0.74 -3.13 -3.05
CA PRO A 38 -0.89 -3.47 -4.46
C PRO A 38 0.45 -3.75 -5.15
N PHE A 39 1.55 -3.27 -4.57
CA PHE A 39 2.91 -3.46 -5.07
C PHE A 39 3.56 -4.77 -4.60
N ALA A 40 2.81 -5.67 -3.95
CA ALA A 40 3.32 -6.97 -3.52
C ALA A 40 3.58 -7.92 -4.68
N ARG A 41 4.80 -8.50 -4.74
CA ARG A 41 5.23 -9.38 -5.84
C ARG A 41 4.26 -10.51 -6.10
N ARG A 42 3.79 -11.13 -5.02
CA ARG A 42 2.96 -12.33 -5.08
C ARG A 42 1.65 -12.10 -5.85
N PHE A 43 1.25 -10.84 -6.00
CA PHE A 43 0.00 -10.43 -6.63
C PHE A 43 0.16 -9.34 -7.68
N LEU A 44 1.31 -9.23 -8.35
CA LEU A 44 1.45 -8.29 -9.47
C LEU A 44 0.55 -8.73 -10.64
N ARG A 45 -0.70 -8.26 -10.62
CA ARG A 45 -1.72 -8.49 -11.65
C ARG A 45 -1.40 -7.81 -12.95
N ARG A 46 -0.76 -6.64 -12.85
CA ARG A 46 -0.35 -5.80 -13.96
C ARG A 46 1.13 -5.47 -13.86
N PRO A 47 1.82 -5.21 -14.98
CA PRO A 47 3.16 -4.65 -14.98
C PRO A 47 3.23 -3.43 -14.07
N LEU A 48 4.29 -3.33 -13.26
CA LEU A 48 4.50 -2.22 -12.33
C LEU A 48 4.31 -0.83 -12.96
N LYS A 49 4.76 -0.66 -14.21
CA LYS A 49 4.64 0.61 -14.93
C LYS A 49 3.18 1.02 -15.12
N GLU A 50 2.29 0.06 -15.33
CA GLU A 50 0.85 0.29 -15.48
C GLU A 50 0.20 0.61 -14.14
N THR A 51 0.59 -0.11 -13.08
CA THR A 51 0.13 0.22 -11.72
C THR A 51 0.58 1.62 -11.29
N LEU A 52 1.84 2.00 -11.53
CA LEU A 52 2.30 3.36 -11.20
C LEU A 52 1.71 4.45 -12.09
N ALA A 53 1.15 4.10 -13.26
CA ALA A 53 0.50 5.06 -14.15
C ALA A 53 -0.82 5.56 -13.53
N THR A 54 -1.60 4.69 -12.91
CA THR A 54 -2.87 5.10 -12.25
C THR A 54 -2.63 6.07 -11.11
N TYR A 55 -1.58 5.85 -10.31
CA TYR A 55 -1.14 6.77 -9.26
C TYR A 55 -0.64 8.12 -9.79
N ARG A 56 -0.36 8.23 -11.09
CA ARG A 56 -0.02 9.48 -11.80
C ARG A 56 -1.19 10.01 -12.63
N ALA A 57 -2.41 9.56 -12.34
CA ALA A 57 -3.66 9.91 -13.01
C ALA A 57 -3.72 9.50 -14.50
N ASP A 58 -2.92 8.51 -14.93
CA ASP A 58 -3.11 7.83 -16.21
C ASP A 58 -3.89 6.53 -15.99
N PHE A 59 -5.19 6.61 -16.27
CA PHE A 59 -6.15 5.53 -16.06
C PHE A 59 -6.38 4.66 -17.31
N SER A 60 -5.61 4.86 -18.39
CA SER A 60 -5.83 4.18 -19.68
C SER A 60 -5.75 2.64 -19.62
N ARG A 61 -5.07 2.10 -18.61
CA ARG A 61 -4.89 0.66 -18.37
C ARG A 61 -5.31 0.25 -16.96
N ARG A 62 -6.23 0.99 -16.34
CA ARG A 62 -6.72 0.64 -15.00
C ARG A 62 -7.58 -0.63 -15.03
N ASP A 63 -7.72 -1.27 -13.87
CA ASP A 63 -8.67 -2.38 -13.68
C ASP A 63 -10.10 -1.85 -13.88
N ASP A 64 -10.95 -2.62 -14.55
CA ASP A 64 -12.30 -2.19 -14.99
C ASP A 64 -13.29 -2.01 -13.83
N ARG A 65 -13.01 -2.63 -12.68
CA ARG A 65 -13.77 -2.43 -11.44
C ARG A 65 -13.50 -1.10 -10.76
N MET A 66 -12.37 -0.46 -11.10
CA MET A 66 -12.07 0.89 -10.60
C MET A 66 -12.78 1.91 -11.49
N SER A 67 -13.39 2.91 -10.86
CA SER A 67 -14.17 3.94 -11.52
C SER A 67 -13.47 5.31 -11.48
N GLY A 68 -14.02 6.30 -12.19
CA GLY A 68 -13.63 7.72 -12.07
C GLY A 68 -12.13 8.02 -11.99
N SER A 69 -11.69 8.49 -10.83
CA SER A 69 -10.32 8.88 -10.50
C SER A 69 -9.66 7.93 -9.49
N GLU A 70 -10.21 6.72 -9.33
CA GLU A 70 -9.84 5.86 -8.22
C GLU A 70 -8.46 5.23 -8.40
N ILE A 71 -7.80 5.04 -7.26
CA ILE A 71 -6.59 4.23 -7.12
C ILE A 71 -6.76 3.22 -5.99
N GLU A 72 -6.27 2.00 -6.19
CA GLU A 72 -6.24 1.00 -5.12
C GLU A 72 -5.12 1.31 -4.13
N LEU A 73 -5.41 1.35 -2.82
CA LEU A 73 -4.42 1.49 -1.74
C LEU A 73 -4.04 0.14 -1.12
N HIS A 74 -4.97 -0.81 -1.07
CA HIS A 74 -4.75 -2.18 -0.57
C HIS A 74 -5.50 -3.20 -1.42
N VAL A 75 -4.97 -4.42 -1.49
CA VAL A 75 -5.60 -5.56 -2.16
C VAL A 75 -5.69 -6.75 -1.21
N CYS A 76 -6.63 -7.67 -1.48
CA CYS A 76 -6.83 -8.87 -0.67
C CYS A 76 -5.51 -9.63 -0.43
N CYS A 77 -5.22 -9.93 0.85
CA CYS A 77 -3.99 -10.61 1.23
C CYS A 77 -3.91 -12.07 0.73
N ALA A 78 -5.05 -12.70 0.40
CA ALA A 78 -5.09 -14.09 -0.05
C ALA A 78 -4.77 -14.26 -1.54
N CYS A 79 -5.35 -13.41 -2.39
CA CYS A 79 -5.32 -13.58 -3.85
C CYS A 79 -4.93 -12.31 -4.63
N GLY A 80 -4.72 -11.18 -3.95
CA GLY A 80 -4.58 -9.87 -4.57
C GLY A 80 -5.85 -9.36 -5.26
N ASP A 81 -6.94 -10.13 -5.13
CA ASP A 81 -8.34 -9.80 -5.40
C ASP A 81 -8.72 -8.32 -5.30
N LEU A 82 -9.18 -7.60 -6.33
CA LEU A 82 -9.93 -6.36 -6.04
C LEU A 82 -11.36 -6.73 -5.59
N GLY A 83 -11.98 -7.70 -6.25
CA GLY A 83 -13.30 -8.25 -5.91
C GLY A 83 -13.34 -9.15 -4.68
N CYS A 84 -12.21 -9.37 -3.99
CA CYS A 84 -12.18 -10.04 -2.68
C CYS A 84 -11.95 -9.04 -1.53
N GLY A 85 -12.11 -7.75 -1.80
CA GLY A 85 -11.84 -6.65 -0.88
C GLY A 85 -10.57 -5.89 -1.25
N ASN A 86 -10.76 -4.63 -1.64
CA ASN A 86 -9.68 -3.67 -1.85
C ASN A 86 -10.08 -2.30 -1.32
N LEU A 87 -9.17 -1.66 -0.61
CA LEU A 87 -9.35 -0.27 -0.21
C LEU A 87 -8.96 0.62 -1.38
N ALA A 88 -9.82 1.55 -1.76
CA ALA A 88 -9.58 2.54 -2.79
C ALA A 88 -9.86 3.96 -2.29
N VAL A 89 -9.31 4.94 -3.00
CA VAL A 89 -9.56 6.36 -2.80
C VAL A 89 -9.67 7.05 -4.15
N ASP A 90 -10.37 8.18 -4.19
CA ASP A 90 -10.30 9.12 -5.30
C ASP A 90 -8.99 9.90 -5.28
N LEU A 91 -8.31 9.94 -6.43
CA LEU A 91 -7.08 10.70 -6.65
C LEU A 91 -7.37 12.02 -7.38
N ASP A 92 -7.11 13.15 -6.72
CA ASP A 92 -6.99 14.45 -7.38
C ASP A 92 -5.51 14.87 -7.46
N LEU A 93 -5.01 15.00 -8.69
CA LEU A 93 -3.59 15.25 -8.96
C LEU A 93 -3.37 16.69 -9.43
N GLY A 94 -3.20 17.60 -8.48
CA GLY A 94 -2.91 19.01 -8.73
C GLY A 94 -1.43 19.31 -9.04
N PRO A 95 -1.12 20.54 -9.48
CA PRO A 95 0.25 20.95 -9.80
C PRO A 95 1.15 21.08 -8.57
N GLU A 96 0.60 21.44 -7.41
CA GLU A 96 1.37 21.65 -6.16
C GLU A 96 1.03 20.63 -5.07
N GLN A 97 -0.16 20.02 -5.14
CA GLN A 97 -0.65 19.10 -4.13
C GLN A 97 -1.36 17.90 -4.77
N VAL A 98 -1.42 16.81 -4.02
CA VAL A 98 -2.17 15.59 -4.35
C VAL A 98 -3.15 15.32 -3.23
N THR A 99 -4.39 15.03 -3.57
CA THR A 99 -5.42 14.69 -2.60
C THR A 99 -5.88 13.26 -2.82
N TRP A 100 -5.89 12.49 -1.74
CA TRP A 100 -6.64 11.24 -1.64
C TRP A 100 -7.90 11.50 -0.85
N SER A 101 -9.06 11.11 -1.39
CA SER A 101 -10.34 11.35 -0.73
C SER A 101 -11.29 10.17 -0.86
N ARG A 102 -12.35 10.18 -0.05
CA ARG A 102 -13.44 9.18 -0.08
C ARG A 102 -12.90 7.74 -0.02
N PRO A 103 -12.24 7.35 1.08
CA PRO A 103 -11.82 5.97 1.25
C PRO A 103 -13.03 5.04 1.22
N HIS A 104 -12.97 3.97 0.42
CA HIS A 104 -14.07 3.02 0.26
C HIS A 104 -13.56 1.64 -0.18
N TRP A 105 -14.41 0.62 -0.02
CA TRP A 105 -14.19 -0.70 -0.59
C TRP A 105 -14.65 -0.73 -2.05
N ALA A 106 -13.78 -1.07 -3.01
CA ALA A 106 -14.11 -0.97 -4.44
C ALA A 106 -14.86 -2.19 -5.03
N ALA A 107 -15.63 -2.93 -4.20
CA ALA A 107 -16.25 -4.19 -4.64
C ALA A 107 -17.63 -4.53 -4.02
N ASP A 108 -18.28 -3.62 -3.29
CA ASP A 108 -19.63 -3.86 -2.73
C ASP A 108 -20.75 -3.24 -3.59
N ASP A 109 -20.80 -3.60 -4.88
CA ASP A 109 -21.84 -3.08 -5.79
C ASP A 109 -22.94 -4.10 -6.11
N ASP A 110 -22.95 -5.29 -5.50
CA ASP A 110 -23.94 -6.33 -5.83
C ASP A 110 -25.10 -6.51 -4.82
N GLU A 111 -25.06 -5.97 -3.60
CA GLU A 111 -26.27 -5.93 -2.76
C GLU A 111 -26.34 -4.64 -1.91
N PRO A 112 -27.49 -3.94 -1.86
CA PRO A 112 -27.69 -2.89 -0.87
C PRO A 112 -27.77 -3.56 0.51
N GLU A 113 -26.63 -3.65 1.21
CA GLU A 113 -26.63 -4.06 2.59
C GLU A 113 -27.44 -3.02 3.40
N GLU A 114 -28.45 -3.50 4.13
CA GLU A 114 -29.16 -2.69 5.12
C GLU A 114 -28.13 -2.04 6.06
N PRO A 115 -28.39 -0.85 6.63
CA PRO A 115 -27.42 -0.17 7.48
C PRO A 115 -27.29 -0.93 8.81
N GLU A 116 -26.49 -2.00 8.79
CA GLU A 116 -26.04 -2.70 9.98
C GLU A 116 -24.98 -1.85 10.68
N GLU A 117 -25.00 -1.95 12.00
CA GLU A 117 -24.11 -1.29 12.94
C GLU A 117 -22.65 -1.30 12.44
N SER A 118 -21.94 -0.18 12.59
CA SER A 118 -20.53 0.04 12.20
C SER A 118 -19.74 -1.27 12.09
N VAL A 119 -19.58 -1.76 10.86
CA VAL A 119 -18.86 -3.01 10.61
C VAL A 119 -17.39 -2.77 10.98
N PRO A 120 -16.78 -3.59 11.85
CA PRO A 120 -15.36 -3.48 12.15
C PRO A 120 -14.56 -3.51 10.85
N GLY A 121 -13.88 -2.41 10.55
CA GLY A 121 -13.15 -2.24 9.30
C GLY A 121 -13.79 -1.30 8.28
N ASP A 122 -14.76 -0.45 8.65
CA ASP A 122 -15.21 0.64 7.78
C ASP A 122 -14.02 1.57 7.37
N PRO A 123 -13.71 1.72 6.06
CA PRO A 123 -12.67 2.61 5.56
C PRO A 123 -12.76 4.05 6.08
N LEU A 124 -13.98 4.53 6.33
CA LEU A 124 -14.28 5.87 6.83
C LEU A 124 -13.85 6.05 8.30
N GLU A 125 -13.78 4.96 9.06
CA GLU A 125 -13.27 4.93 10.44
C GLU A 125 -11.77 4.64 10.51
N LEU A 126 -11.24 3.92 9.51
CA LEU A 126 -9.86 3.47 9.46
C LEU A 126 -8.87 4.55 9.00
N MET A 127 -9.29 5.42 8.08
CA MET A 127 -8.42 6.48 7.57
C MET A 127 -9.15 7.81 7.42
N PRO A 128 -8.43 8.95 7.47
CA PRO A 128 -9.04 10.25 7.23
C PRO A 128 -9.77 10.29 5.88
N GLN A 129 -10.93 10.95 5.87
CA GLN A 129 -11.75 11.17 4.66
C GLN A 129 -10.99 11.89 3.54
N GLU A 130 -9.99 12.68 3.93
CA GLU A 130 -9.11 13.41 3.03
C GLU A 130 -7.68 13.38 3.57
N LEU A 131 -6.74 13.06 2.70
CA LEU A 131 -5.30 13.19 2.91
C LEU A 131 -4.72 14.06 1.82
N VAL A 132 -3.96 15.09 2.21
CA VAL A 132 -3.38 16.06 1.27
C VAL A 132 -1.87 16.04 1.38
N PHE A 133 -1.20 15.82 0.25
CA PHE A 133 0.26 15.69 0.15
C PHE A 133 0.86 16.79 -0.70
N ALA A 134 2.10 17.17 -0.41
CA ALA A 134 2.89 17.96 -1.36
C ALA A 134 3.16 17.14 -2.62
N ARG A 135 2.94 17.73 -3.81
CA ARG A 135 3.15 17.03 -5.08
C ARG A 135 4.56 16.45 -5.22
N ALA A 136 5.57 17.22 -4.82
CA ALA A 136 6.97 16.77 -4.88
C ALA A 136 7.26 15.57 -3.95
N GLU A 137 6.63 15.48 -2.78
CA GLU A 137 6.79 14.34 -1.88
C GLU A 137 6.09 13.10 -2.43
N TYR A 138 4.89 13.28 -2.98
CA TYR A 138 4.13 12.22 -3.64
C TYR A 138 4.90 11.62 -4.83
N ASP A 139 5.40 12.45 -5.74
CA ASP A 139 6.17 11.99 -6.90
C ASP A 139 7.47 11.28 -6.47
N ARG A 140 8.12 11.75 -5.39
CA ARG A 140 9.29 11.10 -4.80
C ARG A 140 8.93 9.73 -4.21
N ALA A 141 7.79 9.59 -3.56
CA ALA A 141 7.31 8.30 -3.07
C ALA A 141 7.08 7.33 -4.24
N LEU A 142 6.40 7.74 -5.30
CA LEU A 142 6.21 6.90 -6.49
C LEU A 142 7.56 6.48 -7.13
N ALA A 143 8.52 7.39 -7.20
CA ALA A 143 9.87 7.08 -7.69
C ALA A 143 10.61 6.07 -6.78
N LYS A 144 10.41 6.13 -5.46
CA LYS A 144 10.95 5.13 -4.52
C LYS A 144 10.34 3.75 -4.75
N ILE A 145 9.02 3.65 -4.95
CA ILE A 145 8.33 2.40 -5.29
C ILE A 145 8.95 1.80 -6.57
N GLU A 146 9.06 2.63 -7.61
CA GLU A 146 9.66 2.22 -8.88
C GLU A 146 11.10 1.71 -8.70
N ALA A 147 11.90 2.41 -7.89
CA ALA A 147 13.29 2.04 -7.60
C ALA A 147 13.42 0.76 -6.76
N TYR A 148 12.44 0.43 -5.91
CA TYR A 148 12.44 -0.83 -5.16
C TYR A 148 12.12 -2.01 -6.06
N LEU A 149 11.11 -1.87 -6.91
CA LEU A 149 10.51 -2.97 -7.65
C LEU A 149 11.18 -3.23 -9.00
N SER A 150 11.93 -2.27 -9.53
CA SER A 150 12.76 -2.42 -10.73
C SER A 150 14.05 -3.23 -10.51
N ARG A 151 14.38 -3.59 -9.26
CA ARG A 151 15.64 -4.27 -8.95
C ARG A 151 15.65 -5.75 -9.37
N PRO A 152 16.74 -6.23 -9.96
CA PRO A 152 16.93 -7.67 -10.15
C PRO A 152 16.85 -8.40 -8.82
N GLY A 153 16.00 -9.42 -8.72
CA GLY A 153 15.87 -10.22 -7.50
C GLY A 153 15.34 -9.45 -6.28
N TRP A 154 14.44 -8.48 -6.47
CA TRP A 154 13.84 -7.57 -5.48
C TRP A 154 13.16 -8.19 -4.24
N ARG A 155 13.37 -9.47 -3.95
CA ARG A 155 13.07 -10.12 -2.65
C ARG A 155 14.03 -9.68 -1.52
N GLN A 156 15.08 -8.92 -1.85
CA GLN A 156 16.07 -8.47 -0.88
C GLN A 156 15.75 -7.07 -0.35
N VAL A 157 15.86 -6.91 0.97
CA VAL A 157 15.68 -5.61 1.62
C VAL A 157 16.64 -4.57 1.01
N PRO A 158 16.14 -3.41 0.54
CA PRO A 158 16.93 -2.32 0.00
C PRO A 158 18.11 -1.91 0.89
N LYS A 159 19.35 -1.88 0.34
CA LYS A 159 20.55 -1.48 1.11
C LYS A 159 20.65 0.02 1.39
N ALA A 160 20.04 0.85 0.54
CA ALA A 160 20.31 2.28 0.45
C ALA A 160 19.28 3.17 1.17
N ASP A 161 18.21 2.59 1.74
CA ASP A 161 17.20 3.38 2.45
C ASP A 161 17.48 3.34 3.98
N PRO A 162 17.62 4.51 4.65
CA PRO A 162 17.92 4.59 6.08
C PRO A 162 16.93 3.86 6.99
N GLU A 163 15.63 3.88 6.67
CA GLU A 163 14.60 3.21 7.47
C GLU A 163 14.75 1.69 7.35
N ASN A 164 15.16 1.22 6.17
CA ASN A 164 15.43 -0.20 5.93
C ASN A 164 16.71 -0.70 6.62
N ILE A 165 17.69 0.17 6.87
CA ILE A 165 18.90 -0.18 7.66
C ILE A 165 18.50 -0.55 9.10
N VAL A 166 17.55 0.17 9.68
CA VAL A 166 17.02 -0.11 11.03
C VAL A 166 16.29 -1.45 11.04
N LEU A 167 15.38 -1.68 10.09
CA LEU A 167 14.66 -2.96 9.95
C LEU A 167 15.63 -4.15 9.80
N ARG A 168 16.66 -4.01 8.97
CA ARG A 168 17.70 -5.05 8.77
C ARG A 168 18.43 -5.41 10.06
N ARG A 169 18.74 -4.43 10.91
CA ARG A 169 19.41 -4.66 12.20
C ARG A 169 18.51 -5.44 13.16
N ILE A 170 17.22 -5.11 13.20
CA ILE A 170 16.24 -5.83 14.02
C ILE A 170 16.12 -7.29 13.55
N PHE A 171 15.98 -7.52 12.25
CA PHE A 171 15.86 -8.89 11.72
C PHE A 171 17.14 -9.72 11.86
N ALA A 172 18.32 -9.15 11.61
CA ALA A 172 19.59 -9.84 11.85
C ALA A 172 19.75 -10.27 13.32
N TRP A 173 19.21 -9.48 14.25
CA TRP A 173 19.21 -9.80 15.67
C TRP A 173 18.19 -10.89 16.05
N VAL A 174 16.99 -10.87 15.45
CA VAL A 174 15.96 -11.91 15.65
C VAL A 174 16.44 -13.26 15.08
N SER A 175 16.91 -13.29 13.83
CA SER A 175 17.43 -14.50 13.19
C SER A 175 18.75 -14.99 13.83
N GLY A 176 19.53 -14.09 14.44
CA GLY A 176 20.71 -14.44 15.24
C GLY A 176 20.42 -14.96 16.65
N ARG A 177 19.18 -14.83 17.15
CA ARG A 177 18.73 -15.42 18.42
C ARG A 177 18.19 -16.84 18.24
N GLU A 178 17.57 -17.17 17.11
CA GLU A 178 17.10 -18.54 16.83
C GLU A 178 18.23 -19.53 16.55
N GLY A 179 19.39 -19.07 16.06
CA GLY A 179 20.56 -19.91 15.80
C GLY A 179 21.35 -20.38 17.04
N ARG A 180 20.96 -19.98 18.26
CA ARG A 180 21.66 -20.33 19.52
C ARG A 180 20.89 -21.29 20.42
N ARG A 181 19.88 -22.00 19.92
CA ARG A 181 19.07 -22.93 20.73
C ARG A 181 19.09 -24.40 20.31
N TRP A 182 19.97 -24.79 19.38
CA TRP A 182 20.14 -26.19 18.96
C TRP A 182 21.62 -26.55 18.76
N GLN A 183 22.42 -26.40 19.81
CA GLN A 183 23.66 -27.15 20.01
C GLN A 183 23.88 -27.33 21.51
N GLU A 184 23.13 -28.25 22.10
CA GLU A 184 23.54 -29.00 23.29
C GLU A 184 23.13 -30.46 23.08
#